data_AF-A0A0D6ART0-F1
#
_entry.id   AF-A0A0D6ART0-F1
#
_cell.length_a   1.000
_cell.length_b   1.000
_cell.length_c   1.000
_cell.angle_alpha   90.00
_cell.angle_beta   90.00
_cell.angle_gamma   90.00
#
_symmetry.space_group_name_H-M   'P 1'
#
loop_
_entity.id
_entity.type
_entity.pdbx_description
1 polymer ?
#
loop_
_entity_poly.entity_id
_entity_poly.type
_entity_poly.pdbx_seq_one_letter_code
_entity_poly.pdbx_strand_id
1 'polypeptide(L)'
;MTHTFLLEPSSWIIKGTWLDKNQTSYPFQGATIITWDQANWFSIKTKIVFPKSDRDGISYEYKGFLPAKKTQYTYVLKRSDFEKIEGEGWLSTDSIIQRYWVLGDNRRLNGFETFFRLDEDTYHLTSGMMAGNHLYNTLEGILERHG
;
A
#
# COMPACT_ATOMS: atom_id res chain seq x y z
N MET A 1 -4.67 19.80 -7.43
CA MET A 1 -5.55 18.68 -7.82
C MET A 1 -5.59 17.68 -6.67
N THR A 2 -6.78 17.22 -6.30
CA THR A 2 -7.04 16.38 -5.12
C THR A 2 -6.75 14.90 -5.42
N HIS A 3 -6.29 14.13 -4.43
CA HIS A 3 -6.01 12.69 -4.59
C HIS A 3 -7.29 11.86 -4.53
N THR A 4 -7.68 11.23 -5.62
CA THR A 4 -8.85 10.33 -5.73
C THR A 4 -8.63 8.93 -5.20
N PHE A 5 -7.38 8.48 -5.06
CA PHE A 5 -7.09 7.15 -4.52
C PHE A 5 -7.53 7.06 -3.06
N LEU A 6 -6.95 7.87 -2.17
CA LEU A 6 -7.22 7.76 -0.74
C LEU A 6 -8.40 8.61 -0.26
N LEU A 7 -8.68 9.78 -0.85
CA LEU A 7 -9.59 10.77 -0.22
C LEU A 7 -11.08 10.52 -0.43
N GLU A 8 -11.45 9.44 -1.12
CA GLU A 8 -12.84 9.07 -1.35
C GLU A 8 -13.01 7.54 -1.44
N PRO A 9 -14.22 7.03 -1.14
CA PRO A 9 -14.54 5.63 -1.38
C PRO A 9 -14.38 5.26 -2.85
N SER A 10 -13.63 4.19 -3.12
CA SER A 10 -13.27 3.81 -4.48
C SER A 10 -12.81 2.35 -4.56
N SER A 11 -12.78 1.81 -5.77
CA SER A 11 -12.23 0.48 -6.06
C SER A 11 -11.19 0.60 -7.17
N TRP A 12 -10.13 -0.20 -7.09
CA TRP A 12 -8.97 -0.12 -7.98
C TRP A 12 -8.49 -1.53 -8.32
N ILE A 13 -8.05 -1.74 -9.56
CA ILE A 13 -7.27 -2.90 -9.95
C ILE A 13 -5.80 -2.52 -9.90
N ILE A 14 -4.96 -3.42 -9.39
CA ILE A 14 -3.51 -3.24 -9.40
C ILE A 14 -2.84 -4.37 -10.17
N LYS A 15 -1.89 -4.04 -11.04
CA LYS A 15 -1.04 -5.00 -11.74
C LYS A 15 0.40 -4.51 -11.70
N GLY A 16 1.34 -5.44 -11.56
CA GLY A 16 2.73 -5.06 -11.46
C GLY A 16 3.68 -6.22 -11.26
N THR A 17 4.84 -5.88 -10.74
CA THR A 17 5.95 -6.80 -10.53
C THR A 17 6.39 -6.76 -9.08
N TRP A 18 6.57 -7.94 -8.50
CA TRP A 18 7.19 -8.13 -7.20
C TRP A 18 8.59 -8.71 -7.40
N LEU A 19 9.59 -8.10 -6.79
CA LEU A 19 10.95 -8.61 -6.73
C LEU A 19 11.29 -9.02 -5.29
N ASP A 20 11.66 -10.27 -5.11
CA ASP A 20 12.10 -10.77 -3.81
C ASP A 20 13.60 -10.52 -3.54
N LYS A 21 14.06 -10.92 -2.36
CA LYS A 21 15.47 -10.81 -1.94
C LYS A 21 16.46 -11.51 -2.87
N ASN A 22 16.01 -12.51 -3.64
CA ASN A 22 16.83 -13.27 -4.57
C ASN A 22 16.76 -12.67 -6.00
N GLN A 23 16.15 -11.49 -6.14
CA GLN A 23 15.90 -10.81 -7.43
C GLN A 23 14.99 -11.62 -8.36
N THR A 24 14.19 -12.52 -7.80
CA THR A 24 13.20 -13.27 -8.58
C THR A 24 11.99 -12.39 -8.78
N SER A 25 11.63 -12.21 -10.05
CA SER A 25 10.49 -11.40 -10.47
C SER A 25 9.22 -12.24 -10.58
N TYR A 26 8.16 -11.78 -9.91
CA TYR A 26 6.85 -12.39 -9.97
C TYR A 26 5.84 -11.34 -10.43
N PRO A 27 5.16 -11.54 -11.58
CA PRO A 27 4.02 -10.71 -11.91
C PRO A 27 2.93 -10.91 -10.86
N PHE A 28 2.27 -9.83 -10.46
CA PHE A 28 1.12 -9.90 -9.57
C PHE A 28 -0.06 -9.14 -10.17
N GLN A 29 -1.25 -9.55 -9.75
CA GLN A 29 -2.49 -8.84 -9.99
C GLN A 29 -3.28 -8.75 -8.68
N GLY A 30 -4.08 -7.72 -8.52
CA GLY A 30 -4.85 -7.53 -7.31
C GLY A 30 -5.95 -6.50 -7.47
N ALA A 31 -6.67 -6.32 -6.36
CA ALA A 31 -7.68 -5.30 -6.23
C ALA A 31 -7.54 -4.60 -4.88
N THR A 32 -7.86 -3.31 -4.87
CA THR A 32 -7.87 -2.45 -3.69
C THR A 32 -9.26 -1.81 -3.56
N ILE A 33 -9.86 -1.89 -2.38
CA ILE A 33 -11.13 -1.23 -2.04
C ILE A 33 -10.87 -0.24 -0.91
N ILE A 34 -11.36 0.98 -1.07
CA ILE A 34 -11.21 2.07 -0.13
C ILE A 34 -12.59 2.49 0.35
N THR A 35 -12.75 2.58 1.67
CA THR A 35 -13.98 3.05 2.31
C THR A 35 -13.67 4.13 3.33
N TRP A 36 -14.62 5.03 3.51
CA TRP A 36 -14.57 6.10 4.51
C TRP A 36 -15.77 6.02 5.43
N ASP A 37 -15.53 6.31 6.70
CA ASP A 37 -16.53 6.64 7.70
C ASP A 37 -16.63 8.17 7.84
N GLN A 38 -17.79 8.66 8.31
CA GLN A 38 -18.07 10.07 8.55
C GLN A 38 -17.13 10.71 9.59
N ALA A 39 -16.44 9.91 10.40
CA ALA A 39 -15.52 10.37 11.43
C ALA A 39 -14.04 10.51 10.96
N ASN A 40 -13.79 10.72 9.67
CA ASN A 40 -12.44 10.82 9.08
C ASN A 40 -11.57 9.54 9.17
N TRP A 41 -12.22 8.40 9.42
CA TRP A 41 -11.57 7.10 9.40
C TRP A 41 -11.69 6.49 8.01
N PHE A 42 -10.59 5.98 7.51
CA PHE A 42 -10.56 5.23 6.25
C PHE A 42 -10.16 3.79 6.49
N SER A 43 -10.61 2.90 5.61
CA SER A 43 -10.12 1.53 5.51
C SER A 43 -9.70 1.24 4.08
N ILE A 44 -8.58 0.54 3.92
CA ILE A 44 -8.11 0.07 2.61
C ILE A 44 -7.97 -1.45 2.71
N LYS A 45 -8.57 -2.18 1.77
CA LYS A 45 -8.39 -3.61 1.65
C LYS A 45 -7.78 -3.93 0.31
N THR A 46 -6.57 -4.48 0.32
CA THR A 46 -5.88 -4.91 -0.89
C THR A 46 -5.66 -6.41 -0.84
N LYS A 47 -5.93 -7.09 -1.95
CA LYS A 47 -5.53 -8.49 -2.14
C LYS A 47 -4.75 -8.61 -3.43
N ILE A 48 -3.53 -9.13 -3.34
CA ILE A 48 -2.71 -9.47 -4.50
C ILE A 48 -2.54 -10.99 -4.60
N VAL A 49 -2.45 -11.48 -5.83
CA VAL A 49 -2.15 -12.87 -6.17
C VAL A 49 -1.02 -12.90 -7.19
N PHE A 50 -0.28 -14.01 -7.23
CA PHE A 50 0.84 -14.21 -8.15
C PHE A 50 0.46 -15.27 -9.19
N PRO A 51 -0.05 -14.88 -10.37
CA PRO A 51 -0.45 -15.84 -11.38
C PRO A 51 0.74 -16.69 -11.80
N LYS A 52 0.51 -18.00 -11.99
CA LYS A 52 1.54 -18.95 -12.47
C LYS A 52 2.75 -19.08 -11.52
N SER A 53 2.56 -18.78 -10.24
CA SER A 53 3.54 -18.98 -9.18
C SER A 53 2.91 -19.79 -8.05
N ASP A 54 3.71 -20.61 -7.37
CA ASP A 54 3.30 -21.30 -6.13
C ASP A 54 3.33 -20.37 -4.91
N ARG A 55 3.61 -19.07 -5.12
CA ARG A 55 3.62 -18.07 -4.07
C ARG A 55 2.21 -17.75 -3.62
N ASP A 56 1.99 -17.82 -2.31
CA ASP A 56 0.73 -17.39 -1.69
C ASP A 56 0.43 -15.92 -1.97
N GLY A 57 -0.86 -15.63 -2.18
CA GLY A 57 -1.34 -14.26 -2.26
C GLY A 57 -1.15 -13.52 -0.94
N ILE A 58 -1.09 -12.19 -1.01
CA ILE A 58 -0.95 -11.33 0.17
C ILE A 58 -2.20 -10.47 0.30
N SER A 59 -2.74 -10.43 1.51
CA SER A 59 -3.86 -9.55 1.86
C SER A 59 -3.35 -8.45 2.80
N TYR A 60 -3.77 -7.23 2.53
CA TYR A 60 -3.50 -6.03 3.32
C TYR A 60 -4.82 -5.43 3.79
N GLU A 61 -4.93 -5.15 5.08
CA GLU A 61 -6.06 -4.43 5.65
C GLU A 61 -5.52 -3.24 6.46
N TYR A 62 -5.72 -2.05 5.91
CA TYR A 62 -5.37 -0.79 6.54
C TYR A 62 -6.59 -0.23 7.26
N LYS A 63 -6.37 0.35 8.44
CA LYS A 63 -7.33 1.20 9.13
C LYS A 63 -6.61 2.44 9.61
N GLY A 64 -7.00 3.60 9.09
CA GLY A 64 -6.30 4.85 9.36
C GLY A 64 -7.23 6.02 9.65
N PHE A 65 -6.63 7.08 10.19
CA PHE A 65 -7.31 8.32 10.53
C PHE A 65 -6.58 9.50 9.90
N LEU A 66 -7.27 10.23 9.03
CA LEU A 66 -6.77 11.45 8.40
C LEU A 66 -7.61 12.63 8.88
N PRO A 67 -7.10 13.46 9.82
CA PRO A 67 -7.87 14.59 10.29
C PRO A 67 -8.26 15.54 9.15
N ALA A 68 -9.46 16.10 9.22
CA ALA A 68 -9.93 17.06 8.23
C ALA A 68 -8.94 18.23 8.06
N LYS A 69 -8.69 18.62 6.81
CA LYS A 69 -7.73 19.70 6.42
C LYS A 69 -6.28 19.44 6.83
N LYS A 70 -5.90 18.21 7.15
CA LYS A 70 -4.50 17.79 7.32
C LYS A 70 -4.05 16.99 6.11
N THR A 71 -2.74 16.93 5.94
CA THR A 71 -2.08 16.09 4.93
C THR A 71 -1.38 14.89 5.53
N GLN A 72 -1.25 14.82 6.86
CA GLN A 72 -0.65 13.70 7.57
C GLN A 72 -1.72 12.83 8.21
N TYR A 73 -1.55 11.52 8.12
CA TYR A 73 -2.41 10.50 8.75
C TYR A 73 -1.57 9.39 9.38
N THR A 74 -2.21 8.63 10.27
CA THR A 74 -1.64 7.42 10.87
C THR A 74 -2.57 6.24 10.62
N TYR A 75 -2.01 5.04 10.56
CA TYR A 75 -2.78 3.83 10.34
C TYR A 75 -2.17 2.61 11.05
N VAL A 76 -3.02 1.62 11.28
CA VAL A 76 -2.61 0.25 11.55
C VAL A 76 -2.80 -0.57 10.28
N LEU A 77 -1.89 -1.51 10.05
CA LEU A 77 -1.93 -2.43 8.92
C LEU A 77 -1.87 -3.87 9.44
N LYS A 78 -2.81 -4.69 8.98
CA LYS A 78 -2.75 -6.13 9.08
C LYS A 78 -2.35 -6.70 7.74
N ARG A 79 -1.27 -7.47 7.69
CA ARG A 79 -0.88 -8.23 6.51
C ARG A 79 -1.00 -9.72 6.78
N SER A 80 -1.33 -10.52 5.77
CA SER A 80 -1.43 -11.97 5.93
C SER A 80 -0.10 -12.63 6.35
N ASP A 81 1.03 -11.98 6.08
CA ASP A 81 2.39 -12.45 6.39
C ASP A 81 3.03 -11.80 7.64
N PHE A 82 2.35 -10.86 8.32
CA PHE A 82 2.85 -10.17 9.51
C PHE A 82 1.76 -9.90 10.55
N GLU A 83 2.08 -10.04 11.84
CA GLU A 83 1.07 -9.93 12.89
C GLU A 83 0.61 -8.50 13.18
N LYS A 84 1.52 -7.54 13.31
CA LYS A 84 1.18 -6.17 13.69
C LYS A 84 2.07 -5.13 13.02
N ILE A 85 1.46 -4.22 12.28
CA ILE A 85 2.15 -3.12 11.58
C ILE A 85 1.47 -1.80 11.93
N GLU A 86 2.29 -0.79 12.17
CA GLU A 86 1.86 0.60 12.30
C GLU A 86 2.52 1.44 11.22
N GLY A 87 1.89 2.55 10.86
CA GLY A 87 2.44 3.44 9.85
C GLY A 87 1.84 4.83 9.89
N GLU A 88 2.46 5.69 9.09
CA GLU A 88 2.03 7.06 8.84
C GLU A 88 2.12 7.35 7.35
N GLY A 89 1.33 8.33 6.89
CA GLY A 89 1.39 8.78 5.51
C GLY A 89 1.10 10.25 5.36
N TRP A 90 1.59 10.77 4.24
CA TRP A 90 1.61 12.18 3.87
C TRP A 90 1.00 12.33 2.48
N LEU A 91 0.09 13.29 2.36
CA LEU A 91 -0.51 13.73 1.11
C LEU A 91 0.27 14.93 0.59
N SER A 92 1.08 14.72 -0.44
CA SER A 92 1.69 15.81 -1.21
C SER A 92 0.78 16.23 -2.36
N THR A 93 1.23 17.11 -3.26
CA THR A 93 0.44 17.52 -4.44
C THR A 93 0.22 16.38 -5.43
N ASP A 94 1.26 15.56 -5.62
CA ASP A 94 1.33 14.57 -6.71
C ASP A 94 1.51 13.14 -6.21
N SER A 95 1.80 12.96 -4.92
CA SER A 95 2.00 11.64 -4.33
C SER A 95 1.37 11.49 -2.96
N ILE A 96 0.91 10.28 -2.70
CA ILE A 96 0.67 9.79 -1.35
C ILE A 96 1.91 8.98 -0.96
N ILE A 97 2.58 9.39 0.12
CA ILE A 97 3.80 8.74 0.59
C ILE A 97 3.51 8.19 1.97
N GLN A 98 3.70 6.89 2.16
CA GLN A 98 3.51 6.25 3.46
C GLN A 98 4.69 5.39 3.85
N ARG A 99 4.88 5.28 5.17
CA ARG A 99 5.91 4.46 5.79
C ARG A 99 5.24 3.60 6.85
N TYR A 100 5.71 2.37 6.98
CA TYR A 100 5.27 1.45 8.02
C TYR A 100 6.44 0.75 8.72
N TRP A 101 6.19 0.24 9.91
CA TRP A 101 7.11 -0.59 10.69
C TRP A 101 6.37 -1.76 11.34
N VAL A 102 6.99 -2.94 11.28
CA VAL A 102 6.49 -4.17 11.89
C VAL A 102 6.83 -4.16 13.38
N LEU A 103 5.81 -4.33 14.22
CA LEU A 103 5.98 -4.41 15.66
C LEU A 103 6.25 -5.85 16.11
N GLY A 104 7.07 -6.01 17.14
CA GLY A 104 7.40 -7.31 17.72
C GLY A 104 8.32 -8.19 16.86
N ASP A 105 8.74 -7.72 15.67
CA ASP A 105 9.68 -8.43 14.81
C ASP A 105 11.13 -8.08 15.18
N ASN A 106 11.93 -9.11 15.47
CA ASN A 106 13.34 -8.96 15.85
C ASN A 106 14.22 -8.35 14.74
N ARG A 107 13.79 -8.46 13.47
CA ARG A 107 14.52 -7.93 12.31
C ARG A 107 14.24 -6.45 12.08
N ARG A 108 13.30 -5.86 12.83
CA ARG A 108 12.88 -4.45 12.72
C ARG A 108 12.46 -4.10 11.29
N LEU A 109 11.68 -5.00 10.70
CA LEU A 109 11.15 -4.80 9.36
C LEU A 109 10.35 -3.50 9.28
N ASN A 110 10.59 -2.74 8.22
CA ASN A 110 9.88 -1.52 7.93
C ASN A 110 9.78 -1.36 6.42
N GLY A 111 8.99 -0.41 5.94
CA GLY A 111 8.86 -0.20 4.52
C GLY A 111 8.24 1.14 4.18
N PHE A 112 8.22 1.44 2.90
CA PHE A 112 7.58 2.62 2.36
C PHE A 112 6.74 2.25 1.15
N GLU A 113 5.70 3.04 0.89
CA GLU A 113 4.90 2.96 -0.32
C GLU A 113 4.67 4.37 -0.84
N THR A 114 4.79 4.56 -2.15
CA THR A 114 4.49 5.82 -2.84
C THR A 114 3.47 5.55 -3.92
N PHE A 115 2.35 6.26 -3.87
CA PHE A 115 1.35 6.31 -4.93
C PHE A 115 1.51 7.64 -5.66
N PHE A 116 2.23 7.64 -6.77
CA PHE A 116 2.41 8.80 -7.62
C PHE A 116 1.22 8.90 -8.59
N ARG A 117 0.53 10.03 -8.60
CA ARG A 117 -0.64 10.25 -9.46
C ARG A 117 -0.19 10.47 -10.90
N LEU A 118 -0.65 9.62 -11.82
CA LEU A 118 -0.46 9.81 -13.26
C LEU A 118 -1.62 10.64 -13.84
N ASP A 119 -2.85 10.33 -13.43
CA ASP A 119 -4.07 11.08 -13.73
C ASP A 119 -5.12 10.84 -12.62
N GLU A 120 -6.37 11.24 -12.84
CA GLU A 120 -7.46 11.09 -11.86
C GLU A 120 -7.78 9.63 -11.52
N ASP A 121 -7.56 8.70 -12.44
CA ASP A 121 -7.96 7.29 -12.34
C ASP A 121 -6.78 6.33 -12.42
N THR A 122 -5.55 6.86 -12.38
CA THR A 122 -4.33 6.07 -12.52
C THR A 122 -3.23 6.52 -11.57
N TYR A 123 -2.67 5.59 -10.79
CA TYR A 123 -1.52 5.83 -9.91
C TYR A 123 -0.41 4.81 -10.18
N HIS A 124 0.84 5.28 -10.16
CA HIS A 124 2.00 4.42 -10.09
C HIS A 124 2.33 4.13 -8.62
N LEU A 125 2.27 2.85 -8.23
CA LEU A 125 2.73 2.37 -6.92
C LEU A 125 4.18 1.92 -7.00
N THR A 126 4.97 2.38 -6.04
CA THR A 126 6.27 1.79 -5.70
C THR A 126 6.27 1.48 -4.22
N SER A 127 6.71 0.28 -3.83
CA SER A 127 6.78 -0.12 -2.43
C SER A 127 8.03 -0.94 -2.18
N GLY A 128 8.68 -0.68 -1.05
CA GLY A 128 9.90 -1.37 -0.63
C GLY A 128 9.81 -1.75 0.83
N MET A 129 10.15 -3.01 1.13
CA MET A 129 10.30 -3.49 2.50
C MET A 129 11.77 -3.68 2.82
N MET A 130 12.20 -3.25 3.99
CA MET A 130 13.58 -3.17 4.44
C MET A 130 13.78 -3.87 5.78
N ALA A 131 14.96 -4.43 5.98
CA ALA A 131 15.47 -4.93 7.26
C ALA A 131 16.82 -4.26 7.54
N GLY A 132 16.87 -3.34 8.52
CA GLY A 132 18.04 -2.49 8.70
C GLY A 132 18.37 -1.70 7.42
N ASN A 133 19.57 -1.89 6.89
CA ASN A 133 20.06 -1.20 5.68
C ASN A 133 19.82 -1.99 4.38
N HIS A 134 19.10 -3.11 4.42
CA HIS A 134 18.87 -3.98 3.27
C HIS A 134 17.44 -3.87 2.75
N LEU A 135 17.29 -3.68 1.44
CA LEU A 135 16.01 -3.87 0.75
C LEU A 135 15.70 -5.38 0.70
N TYR A 136 14.67 -5.79 1.41
CA TYR A 136 14.26 -7.19 1.54
C TYR A 136 13.38 -7.64 0.37
N ASN A 137 12.48 -6.79 -0.08
CA ASN A 137 11.74 -6.95 -1.33
C ASN A 137 11.26 -5.57 -1.82
N THR A 138 10.87 -5.53 -3.09
CA THR A 138 10.23 -4.36 -3.68
C THR A 138 9.10 -4.81 -4.59
N LEU A 139 8.12 -3.95 -4.77
CA LEU A 139 7.13 -4.10 -5.81
C LEU A 139 6.88 -2.76 -6.47
N GLU A 140 6.50 -2.82 -7.74
CA GLU A 140 6.02 -1.69 -8.50
C GLU A 140 4.79 -2.11 -9.28
N GLY A 141 3.88 -1.18 -9.54
CA GLY A 141 2.66 -1.48 -10.29
C GLY A 141 1.84 -0.26 -10.64
N ILE A 142 0.85 -0.48 -11.49
CA ILE A 142 -0.13 0.53 -11.86
C ILE A 142 -1.45 0.18 -11.19
N LEU A 143 -2.02 1.16 -10.50
CA LEU A 143 -3.40 1.13 -10.03
C LEU A 143 -4.27 1.87 -11.04
N GLU A 144 -5.34 1.23 -11.46
CA GLU A 144 -6.38 1.78 -12.34
C GLU A 144 -7.71 1.73 -11.59
N ARG A 145 -8.47 2.82 -11.61
CA ARG A 145 -9.79 2.86 -10.98
C ARG A 145 -10.70 1.83 -11.64
N HIS A 146 -11.51 1.15 -10.83
CA HIS A 146 -12.49 0.17 -11.26
C HIS A 146 -13.91 0.61 -10.87
N GLY A 147 -14.75 0.79 -11.88
CA GLY A 147 -16.13 1.24 -11.73
C GLY A 147 -16.41 2.44 -12.62
#